data_AF-A0A4S0N378-F1
#
_entry.id   AF-A0A4S0N378-F1
#
_cell.length_a   1.000
_cell.length_b   1.000
_cell.length_c   1.000
_cell.angle_alpha   90.00
_cell.angle_beta   90.00
_cell.angle_gamma   90.00
#
_symmetry.space_group_name_H-M   'P 1'
#
loop_
_entity.id
_entity.type
_entity.pdbx_description
1 polymer ?
#
loop_
_entity_poly.entity_id
_entity_poly.type
_entity_poly.pdbx_seq_one_letter_code
_entity_poly.pdbx_strand_id
1 'polypeptide(L)' 'MEISQVRYFLAVAKELNFTRAAEQCNVTQPALSRAIKLLEDE' A
#
# COMPACT_ATOMS: atom_id res chain seq x y z
N MET A 1 -11.81 -4.30 5.48
CA MET A 1 -10.59 -3.61 5.95
C MET A 1 -9.70 -4.59 6.70
N GLU A 2 -8.54 -4.89 6.12
CA GLU A 2 -7.50 -5.80 6.64
C GLU A 2 -6.30 -5.03 7.20
N ILE A 3 -5.62 -5.56 8.22
CA ILE A 3 -4.44 -4.91 8.84
C ILE A 3 -3.32 -4.68 7.82
N SER A 4 -3.18 -5.56 6.83
CA SER A 4 -2.20 -5.41 5.75
C SER A 4 -2.44 -4.16 4.91
N GLN A 5 -3.69 -3.84 4.59
CA GLN A 5 -4.05 -2.65 3.81
C GLN A 5 -3.72 -1.37 4.58
N VAL A 6 -3.99 -1.34 5.89
CA VAL A 6 -3.63 -0.19 6.75
C VAL A 6 -2.11 0.01 6.79
N ARG A 7 -1.32 -1.07 6.90
CA ARG A 7 0.15 -0.98 6.84
C ARG A 7 0.65 -0.43 5.51
N TYR A 8 0.07 -0.87 4.40
CA TYR A 8 0.42 -0.35 3.07
C TYR A 8 0.03 1.11 2.91
N PHE A 9 -1.14 1.51 3.41
CA PHE A 9 -1.58 2.91 3.41
C PHE A 9 -0.61 3.81 4.18
N LEU A 10 -0.21 3.40 5.38
CA LEU A 10 0.79 4.13 6.18
C LEU A 10 2.14 4.25 5.46
N ALA A 11 2.57 3.20 4.74
CA ALA A 11 3.79 3.24 3.94
C ALA A 11 3.68 4.23 2.77
N VAL A 12 2.56 4.23 2.04
CA VAL A 12 2.30 5.19 0.95
C VAL A 12 2.25 6.62 1.47
N ALA A 13 1.56 6.86 2.59
CA ALA A 13 1.46 8.18 3.20
C ALA A 13 2.83 8.72 3.66
N LYS A 14 3.73 7.83 4.11
CA LYS A 14 5.08 8.20 4.51
C LYS A 14 5.99 8.49 3.32
N GLU A 15 5.97 7.63 2.29
CA GLU A 15 6.90 7.72 1.16
C GLU A 15 6.42 8.69 0.07
N LEU A 16 5.12 9.01 0.03
CA LEU A 16 4.45 9.77 -1.04
C LEU A 16 4.74 9.20 -2.45
N ASN A 17 5.09 7.91 -2.50
CA ASN A 17 5.52 7.21 -3.71
C ASN A 17 5.18 5.72 -3.59
N PHE A 18 4.39 5.22 -4.53
CA PHE A 18 3.91 3.83 -4.52
C PHE A 18 5.02 2.81 -4.75
N THR A 19 6.02 3.12 -5.58
CA THR A 19 7.14 2.21 -5.84
C THR A 19 8.01 2.05 -4.59
N ARG A 20 8.38 3.16 -3.94
CA ARG A 20 9.17 3.13 -2.70
C ARG A 20 8.41 2.46 -1.55
N ALA A 21 7.11 2.73 -1.42
CA ALA A 21 6.27 2.08 -0.41
C ALA A 21 6.21 0.55 -0.63
N ALA A 22 6.16 0.10 -1.88
CA ALA A 22 6.13 -1.32 -2.21
C ALA A 22 7.47 -2.02 -1.92
N GLU A 23 8.59 -1.37 -2.25
CA GLU A 23 9.93 -1.81 -1.88
C GLU A 23 10.07 -1.92 -0.36
N GLN A 24 9.66 -0.90 0.40
CA GLN A 24 9.69 -0.91 1.87
C GLN A 24 8.84 -2.05 2.46
N CYS A 25 7.71 -2.37 1.82
CA CYS A 25 6.79 -3.42 2.27
C CYS A 25 7.14 -4.82 1.72
N ASN A 26 8.23 -4.97 0.97
CA ASN A 26 8.64 -6.22 0.30
C ASN A 26 7.54 -6.83 -0.59
N VAL A 27 6.82 -5.99 -1.33
CA VAL A 27 5.79 -6.40 -2.28
C VAL A 27 6.01 -5.74 -3.64
N THR A 28 5.33 -6.23 -4.67
CA THR A 28 5.34 -5.55 -5.96
C THR A 28 4.43 -4.31 -5.91
N GLN A 29 4.80 -3.27 -6.65
CA GLN A 29 4.00 -2.04 -6.72
C GLN A 29 2.55 -2.27 -7.20
N PRO A 30 2.25 -3.17 -8.16
CA PRO A 30 0.87 -3.48 -8.53
C PRO A 30 0.07 -4.14 -7.41
N ALA A 31 0.69 -5.02 -6.61
CA ALA A 31 0.03 -5.66 -5.47
C ALA A 31 -0.34 -4.64 -4.40
N LEU A 32 0.59 -3.73 -4.08
CA LEU A 32 0.34 -2.65 -3.14
C LEU A 32 -0.78 -1.72 -3.63
N SER A 33 -0.74 -1.30 -4.91
CA SER A 33 -1.76 -0.41 -5.47
C SER A 33 -3.15 -1.03 -5.45
N ARG A 34 -3.26 -2.33 -5.75
CA ARG A 34 -4.54 -3.05 -5.65
C ARG A 34 -5.04 -3.08 -4.21
N ALA A 35 -4.17 -3.30 -3.23
CA ALA A 35 -4.56 -3.32 -1.82
C ALA A 35 -5.05 -1.96 -1.32
N ILE A 36 -4.43 -0.87 -1.76
CA ILE A 36 -4.89 0.50 -1.48
C ILE A 36 -6.25 0.77 -2.14
N LYS A 37 -6.41 0.41 -3.41
CA LYS A 37 -7.70 0.57 -4.10
C LYS A 37 -8.84 -0.17 -3.40
N LEU A 38 -8.59 -1.42 -2.98
CA LEU A 38 -9.55 -2.19 -2.20
C LEU A 38 -9.87 -1.53 -0.85
N LEU A 39 -8.93 -0.83 -0.23
CA LEU A 39 -9.16 -0.08 1.00
C LEU A 39 -10.00 1.19 0.77
N GLU A 40 -9.85 1.84 -0.39
CA GLU A 40 -10.65 3.02 -0.79
C GLU A 40 -12.10 2.66 -1.15
N ASP A 41 -12.32 1.44 -1.65
CA ASP A 41 -13.64 0.92 -2.05
C ASP A 41 -14.44 0.29 -0.89
N GLU A 42 -13.83 0.13 0.30
CA GLU A 42 -14.45 -0.41 1.53
C GLU A 42 -15.00 0.68 2.46
#